data_AF-U4KP07-F1
#
_entry.id   AF-U4KP07-F1
#
_cell.length_a   1.000
_cell.length_b   1.000
_cell.length_c   1.000
_cell.angle_alpha   90.00
_cell.angle_beta   90.00
_cell.angle_gamma   90.00
#
_symmetry.space_group_name_H-M   'P 1'
#
loop_
_entity.id
_entity.type
_entity.pdbx_description
1 polymer ?
#
loop_
_entity_poly.entity_id
_entity_poly.type
_entity_poly.pdbx_seq_one_letter_code
_entity_poly.pdbx_strand_id
1 'polypeptide(L)'
;MSKKQELFEMIQTMEELETYKKLESLVNGDKSLKKRISDMKALQKQLVNAKAIGKTNAISQFETEYESVKRSIEEIPKVDIYLDLQNEINNLLLEIK
;
A
#
# COMPACT_ATOMS: atom_id res chain seq x y z
N MET A 1 9.88 22.54 -21.49
CA MET A 1 9.03 21.70 -20.63
C MET A 1 9.82 21.34 -19.39
N SER A 2 9.20 21.26 -18.21
CA SER A 2 9.94 20.79 -17.03
C SER A 2 10.07 19.26 -17.10
N LYS A 3 11.16 18.67 -16.59
CA LYS A 3 11.35 17.20 -16.48
C LYS A 3 10.11 16.50 -15.91
N LYS A 4 9.39 17.19 -15.02
CA LYS A 4 8.15 16.72 -14.40
C LYS A 4 7.02 16.51 -15.41
N GLN A 5 6.91 17.34 -16.45
CA GLN A 5 5.88 17.21 -17.48
C GLN A 5 6.19 16.07 -18.47
N GLU A 6 7.45 15.92 -18.89
CA GLU A 6 7.89 14.81 -19.75
C GLU A 6 7.71 13.46 -19.03
N LEU A 7 8.07 13.37 -17.75
CA LEU A 7 7.84 12.14 -16.98
C LEU A 7 6.35 11.87 -16.74
N PHE A 8 5.54 12.91 -16.56
CA PHE A 8 4.09 12.75 -16.42
C PHE A 8 3.44 12.24 -17.70
N GLU A 9 3.90 12.69 -18.86
CA GLU A 9 3.48 12.17 -20.17
C GLU A 9 3.95 10.71 -20.36
N MET A 10 5.19 10.38 -19.98
CA MET A 10 5.69 9.00 -20.02
C MET A 10 4.86 8.06 -19.13
N ILE A 11 4.59 8.46 -17.89
CA ILE A 11 3.74 7.71 -16.96
C ILE A 11 2.29 7.61 -17.47
N GLN A 12 1.77 8.64 -18.13
CA GLN A 12 0.44 8.60 -18.75
C GLN A 12 0.35 7.65 -19.95
N THR A 13 1.45 7.47 -20.69
CA THR A 13 1.52 6.54 -21.81
C THR A 13 1.84 5.10 -21.39
N MET A 14 2.23 4.88 -20.13
CA MET A 14 2.54 3.56 -19.59
C MET A 14 1.28 2.71 -19.44
N GLU A 15 1.32 1.51 -20.00
CA GLU A 15 0.28 0.48 -19.87
C GLU A 15 0.02 0.13 -18.39
N GLU A 16 1.04 0.29 -17.55
CA GLU A 16 0.97 0.15 -16.10
C GLU A 16 -0.03 1.13 -15.45
N LEU A 17 -0.20 2.35 -15.97
CA LEU A 17 -1.11 3.35 -15.37
C LEU A 17 -2.58 3.01 -15.63
N GLU A 18 -2.91 2.53 -16.83
CA GLU A 18 -4.27 2.07 -17.14
C GLU A 18 -4.62 0.79 -16.37
N THR A 19 -3.64 -0.09 -16.17
CA THR A 19 -3.77 -1.25 -15.29
C THR A 19 -3.97 -0.84 -13.84
N TYR A 20 -3.18 0.14 -13.36
CA TYR A 20 -3.31 0.72 -12.02
C TYR A 20 -4.71 1.31 -11.80
N LYS A 21 -5.23 2.15 -12.71
CA LYS A 21 -6.58 2.75 -12.58
C LYS A 21 -7.68 1.70 -12.51
N LYS A 22 -7.59 0.62 -13.30
CA LYS A 22 -8.56 -0.48 -13.28
C LYS A 22 -8.53 -1.21 -11.93
N LEU A 23 -7.33 -1.52 -11.44
CA LEU A 23 -7.15 -2.15 -10.14
C LEU A 23 -7.57 -1.22 -9.00
N GLU A 24 -7.26 0.07 -9.10
CA GLU A 24 -7.64 1.10 -8.14
C GLU A 24 -9.16 1.19 -8.03
N SER A 25 -9.91 1.12 -9.13
CA SER A 25 -11.38 1.10 -9.09
C SER A 25 -11.93 -0.14 -8.37
N LEU A 26 -11.35 -1.31 -8.64
CA LEU A 26 -11.72 -2.57 -7.98
C LEU A 26 -11.40 -2.54 -6.48
N VAL A 27 -10.20 -2.08 -6.13
CA VAL A 27 -9.73 -1.93 -4.74
C VAL A 27 -10.53 -0.86 -4.00
N ASN A 28 -10.85 0.27 -4.64
CA ASN A 28 -11.61 1.35 -4.02
C ASN A 28 -13.08 1.00 -3.81
N GLY A 29 -13.64 0.11 -4.64
CA GLY A 29 -14.97 -0.45 -4.49
C GLY A 29 -15.07 -1.45 -3.33
N ASP A 30 -13.96 -2.09 -2.97
CA ASP A 30 -13.92 -3.07 -1.88
C ASP A 30 -13.81 -2.36 -0.50
N LYS A 31 -14.96 -2.17 0.13
CA LYS A 31 -15.06 -1.62 1.50
C LYS A 31 -14.36 -2.52 2.53
N SER A 32 -14.31 -3.84 2.30
CA SER A 32 -13.64 -4.80 3.18
C SER A 32 -12.13 -4.60 3.12
N LEU A 33 -11.58 -4.45 1.92
CA LEU A 33 -10.15 -4.16 1.71
C LEU A 33 -9.76 -2.81 2.34
N LYS A 34 -10.53 -1.75 2.10
CA LYS A 34 -10.28 -0.45 2.75
C LYS A 34 -10.25 -0.54 4.27
N LYS A 35 -11.19 -1.30 4.84
CA LYS A 35 -11.22 -1.54 6.28
C LYS A 35 -9.99 -2.32 6.74
N ARG A 36 -9.61 -3.40 6.06
CA ARG A 36 -8.41 -4.20 6.37
C ARG A 36 -7.14 -3.37 6.31
N ILE A 37 -6.95 -2.52 5.29
CA ILE A 37 -5.80 -1.62 5.18
C ILE A 37 -5.78 -0.59 6.32
N SER A 38 -6.94 -0.05 6.69
CA SER A 38 -7.05 0.87 7.83
C SER A 38 -6.67 0.19 9.14
N ASP A 39 -7.20 -1.01 9.37
CA ASP A 39 -6.92 -1.83 10.56
C ASP A 39 -5.41 -2.19 10.60
N MET A 40 -4.82 -2.56 9.47
CA MET A 40 -3.38 -2.83 9.33
C MET A 40 -2.51 -1.62 9.69
N LYS A 41 -2.87 -0.42 9.21
CA LYS A 41 -2.15 0.83 9.55
C LYS A 41 -2.25 1.19 11.03
N ALA A 42 -3.42 0.94 11.64
CA ALA A 42 -3.61 1.15 13.07
C ALA A 42 -2.72 0.20 13.89
N LEU A 43 -2.68 -1.08 13.52
CA LEU A 43 -1.81 -2.09 14.14
C LEU A 43 -0.33 -1.72 14.00
N GLN A 44 0.10 -1.26 12.82
CA GLN A 44 1.48 -0.83 12.60
C GLN A 44 1.86 0.34 13.53
N LYS A 45 0.96 1.31 13.73
CA LYS A 45 1.18 2.42 14.66
C LYS A 45 1.25 1.94 16.12
N GLN A 46 0.37 1.02 16.50
CA GLN A 46 0.38 0.42 17.84
C GLN A 46 1.67 -0.39 18.08
N LEU A 47 2.15 -1.11 17.07
CA LEU A 47 3.40 -1.86 17.09
C LEU A 47 4.60 -0.93 17.28
N VAL A 48 4.70 0.16 16.52
CA VAL A 48 5.76 1.17 16.68
C VAL A 48 5.74 1.76 18.10
N ASN A 49 4.56 2.07 18.63
CA ASN A 49 4.42 2.56 20.00
C ASN A 49 4.86 1.50 21.03
N ALA A 50 4.42 0.25 20.88
CA ALA A 50 4.79 -0.85 21.77
C ALA A 50 6.30 -1.12 21.76
N LYS A 51 6.94 -1.03 20.58
CA LYS A 51 8.40 -1.10 20.41
C LYS A 51 9.10 0.06 21.13
N ALA A 52 8.59 1.28 21.00
CA ALA A 52 9.17 2.46 21.64
C ALA A 52 9.16 2.37 23.19
N ILE A 53 8.15 1.75 23.78
CA ILE A 53 8.02 1.58 25.25
C ILE A 53 8.48 0.20 25.76
N GLY A 54 9.04 -0.65 24.91
CA GLY A 54 9.62 -1.95 25.29
C GLY A 54 8.63 -3.03 25.76
N LYS A 55 7.34 -2.96 25.38
CA LYS A 55 6.32 -3.94 25.80
C LYS A 55 6.34 -5.20 24.93
N THR A 56 7.27 -6.12 25.21
CA THR A 56 7.49 -7.37 24.47
C THR A 56 6.24 -8.22 24.21
N ASN A 57 5.36 -8.39 25.20
CA ASN A 57 4.11 -9.15 25.01
C ASN A 57 3.16 -8.48 24.01
N ALA A 58 3.04 -7.14 24.07
CA ALA A 58 2.19 -6.39 23.15
C ALA A 58 2.79 -6.34 21.74
N ILE A 59 4.13 -6.29 21.63
CA ILE A 59 4.84 -6.36 20.35
C ILE A 59 4.50 -7.66 19.62
N SER A 60 4.64 -8.81 20.30
CA SER A 60 4.35 -10.12 19.71
C SER A 60 2.88 -10.26 19.29
N GLN A 61 1.96 -9.76 20.11
CA GLN A 61 0.53 -9.75 19.79
C GLN A 61 0.24 -8.90 18.54
N PHE A 62 0.72 -7.65 18.51
CA PHE A 62 0.50 -6.76 17.36
C PHE A 62 1.20 -7.26 16.09
N GLU A 63 2.36 -7.91 16.18
CA GLU A 63 3.01 -8.56 15.04
C GLU A 63 2.15 -9.71 14.49
N THR A 64 1.61 -10.55 15.36
CA THR A 64 0.73 -11.66 14.95
C THR A 64 -0.55 -11.15 14.28
N GLU A 65 -1.20 -10.14 14.88
CA GLU A 65 -2.40 -9.52 14.31
C GLU A 65 -2.10 -8.81 12.98
N TYR A 66 -0.97 -8.10 12.90
CA TYR A 66 -0.51 -7.45 11.67
C TYR A 66 -0.30 -8.46 10.54
N GLU A 67 0.40 -9.57 10.80
CA GLU A 67 0.63 -10.62 9.80
C GLU A 67 -0.68 -11.29 9.37
N SER A 68 -1.62 -11.50 10.29
CA SER A 68 -2.94 -12.04 9.95
C SER A 68 -3.72 -11.09 9.02
N VAL A 69 -3.71 -9.79 9.31
CA VAL A 69 -4.40 -8.80 8.46
C VAL A 69 -3.70 -8.68 7.11
N LYS A 70 -2.36 -8.67 7.10
CA LYS A 70 -1.54 -8.64 5.88
C LYS A 70 -1.84 -9.82 4.95
N ARG A 71 -1.82 -11.05 5.45
CA ARG A 71 -2.20 -12.24 4.66
C ARG A 71 -3.62 -12.14 4.10
N SER A 72 -4.55 -11.66 4.91
CA SER A 72 -5.94 -11.49 4.46
C SER A 72 -6.12 -10.44 3.36
N ILE A 73 -5.17 -9.51 3.24
CA ILE A 73 -5.10 -8.55 2.15
C ILE A 73 -4.48 -9.26 0.94
N GLU A 74 -3.34 -9.92 1.09
CA GLU A 74 -2.63 -10.67 0.02
C GLU A 74 -3.50 -11.76 -0.64
N GLU A 75 -4.44 -12.36 0.10
CA GLU A 75 -5.43 -13.30 -0.45
C GLU A 75 -6.40 -12.67 -1.47
N ILE A 76 -6.50 -11.34 -1.51
CA ILE A 76 -7.37 -10.64 -2.45
C ILE A 76 -6.72 -10.67 -3.83
N PRO A 77 -7.40 -11.26 -4.84
CA PRO A 77 -6.85 -11.36 -6.17
C PRO A 77 -6.41 -9.99 -6.71
N LYS A 78 -5.16 -9.94 -7.21
CA LYS A 78 -4.56 -8.75 -7.83
C LYS A 78 -4.23 -7.60 -6.88
N VAL A 79 -4.37 -7.77 -5.55
CA VAL A 79 -3.96 -6.72 -4.60
C VAL A 79 -2.45 -6.52 -4.61
N ASP A 80 -1.67 -7.60 -4.74
CA ASP A 80 -0.21 -7.52 -4.77
C ASP A 80 0.24 -6.72 -5.99
N ILE A 81 -0.33 -7.04 -7.16
CA ILE A 81 -0.09 -6.30 -8.41
C ILE A 81 -0.45 -4.82 -8.24
N TYR A 82 -1.56 -4.51 -7.56
CA TYR A 82 -1.93 -3.13 -7.30
C TYR A 82 -0.93 -2.41 -6.39
N LEU A 83 -0.46 -3.07 -5.32
CA LEU A 83 0.51 -2.49 -4.38
C LEU A 83 1.89 -2.31 -5.03
N ASP A 84 2.31 -3.25 -5.87
CA ASP A 84 3.56 -3.16 -6.63
C ASP A 84 3.51 -2.00 -7.61
N LEU A 85 2.45 -1.90 -8.42
CA LEU A 85 2.23 -0.76 -9.32
C LEU A 85 2.17 0.57 -8.57
N GLN A 86 1.51 0.59 -7.40
CA GLN A 86 1.47 1.77 -6.54
C GLN A 86 2.86 2.18 -6.07
N ASN A 87 3.71 1.22 -5.68
CA ASN A 87 5.08 1.46 -5.26
C ASN A 87 5.95 1.94 -6.42
N GLU A 88 5.82 1.34 -7.61
CA GLU A 88 6.54 1.77 -8.82
C GLU A 88 6.19 3.21 -9.19
N ILE A 89 4.89 3.55 -9.24
CA ILE A 89 4.43 4.92 -9.51
C ILE A 89 4.94 5.87 -8.42
N ASN A 90 4.89 5.49 -7.14
CA ASN A 90 5.41 6.32 -6.05
C ASN A 90 6.91 6.55 -6.15
N ASN A 91 7.69 5.53 -6.51
CA ASN A 91 9.14 5.65 -6.70
C ASN A 91 9.46 6.61 -7.85
N LEU A 92 8.77 6.45 -8.99
CA LEU A 92 8.88 7.39 -10.11
C LEU A 92 8.54 8.82 -9.69
N LEU A 93 7.51 9.01 -8.85
CA LEU A 93 7.15 10.34 -8.33
C LEU A 93 8.17 10.91 -7.34
N LEU A 94 8.87 10.07 -6.57
CA LEU A 94 9.91 10.49 -5.63
C LEU A 94 11.19 10.92 -6.35
N GLU A 95 11.55 10.29 -7.47
CA GLU A 95 12.68 10.72 -8.31
C GLU A 95 12.48 12.11 -8.95
N ILE A 96 11.24 12.62 -8.96
CA ILE A 96 10.89 13.95 -9.48
C ILE A 96 11.08 15.04 -8.41
N LYS A 97 11.17 14.68 -7.13
CA LYS A 97 11.25 15.62 -6.00
C LYS A 97 12.67 16.11 -5.76
#